data_AF-A0A5U8XTJ3-F1
#
_entry.id   AF-A0A5U8XTJ3-F1
#
_cell.length_a   1.000
_cell.length_b   1.000
_cell.length_c   1.000
_cell.angle_alpha   90.00
_cell.angle_beta   90.00
_cell.angle_gamma   90.00
#
_symmetry.space_group_name_H-M   'P 1'
#
loop_
_entity.id
_entity.type
_entity.pdbx_description
1 polymer ?
#
loop_
_entity_poly.entity_id
_entity_poly.type
_entity_poly.pdbx_seq_one_letter_code
_entity_poly.pdbx_strand_id
1 'polypeptide(L)' 'MQQFAKGSVPAGYSEIGHVSVSGQATLNDVEKALEAKAAELGGDAIVITAAGGDNKMHGNAIVYKADA' A
#
# COMPACT_ATOMS: atom_id res chain seq x y z
N MET A 1 -2.95 8.78 -6.16
CA MET A 1 -3.06 7.98 -4.93
C MET A 1 -2.26 8.64 -3.84
N GLN A 2 -2.77 8.67 -2.61
CA GLN A 2 -2.11 9.33 -1.49
C GLN A 2 -1.51 8.29 -0.55
N GLN A 3 -0.22 8.38 -0.26
CA GLN A 3 0.42 7.50 0.70
C GLN A 3 0.31 8.11 2.10
N PHE A 4 -0.26 7.37 3.05
CA PHE A 4 -0.28 7.74 4.46
C PHE A 4 0.80 6.97 5.23
N ALA A 5 1.39 7.64 6.21
CA ALA A 5 2.22 6.97 7.20
C ALA A 5 1.35 6.11 8.12
N LYS A 6 1.91 5.02 8.65
CA LYS A 6 1.26 4.18 9.63
C LYS A 6 0.80 5.02 10.84
N GLY A 7 -0.51 5.12 11.04
CA GLY A 7 -1.14 5.90 12.11
C GLY A 7 -1.52 7.34 11.74
N SER A 8 -1.32 7.76 10.49
CA SER A 8 -1.68 9.09 9.99
C SER A 8 -2.75 9.05 8.91
N VAL A 9 -3.68 8.10 9.01
CA VAL A 9 -4.84 8.01 8.12
C VAL A 9 -5.93 8.93 8.65
N PRO A 10 -6.44 9.89 7.85
CA PRO A 10 -7.53 10.77 8.27
C PRO A 10 -8.80 9.96 8.54
N ALA A 11 -9.66 10.44 9.46
CA ALA A 11 -10.91 9.77 9.81
C ALA A 11 -11.91 9.63 8.64
N GLY A 12 -11.71 10.38 7.54
CA GLY A 12 -12.49 10.27 6.30
C GLY A 12 -12.02 9.15 5.35
N TYR A 13 -11.18 8.23 5.81
CA TYR A 13 -10.70 7.11 5.01
C TYR A 13 -11.08 5.78 5.67
N SER A 14 -11.76 4.94 4.91
CA SER A 14 -12.14 3.59 5.33
C SER A 14 -11.21 2.56 4.72
N GLU A 15 -10.74 1.61 5.54
CA GLU A 15 -9.99 0.45 5.05
C GLU A 15 -10.92 -0.37 4.14
N ILE A 16 -10.53 -0.52 2.88
CA ILE A 16 -11.28 -1.34 1.91
C ILE A 16 -10.61 -2.67 1.62
N GLY A 17 -9.36 -2.84 2.06
CA GLY A 17 -8.64 -4.10 1.92
C GLY A 17 -7.16 -3.96 2.17
N HIS A 18 -6.43 -5.05 1.99
CA HIS A 18 -4.97 -5.10 2.09
C HIS A 18 -4.39 -5.68 0.81
N VAL A 19 -3.22 -5.17 0.44
CA VAL A 19 -2.44 -5.63 -0.72
C VAL A 19 -1.05 -6.04 -0.25
N SER A 20 -0.61 -7.17 -0.78
CA SER A 20 0.72 -7.69 -0.54
C SER A 20 1.41 -8.01 -1.85
N VAL A 21 2.71 -7.74 -1.89
CA VAL A 21 3.60 -8.03 -3.01
C VAL A 21 4.84 -8.74 -2.47
N SER A 22 5.37 -9.64 -3.27
CA SER A 22 6.51 -10.47 -2.89
C SER A 22 7.30 -10.87 -4.12
N GLY A 23 8.62 -11.01 -3.97
CA GLY A 23 9.49 -11.42 -5.07
C GLY A 23 9.92 -10.25 -5.96
N GLN A 24 9.93 -9.05 -5.41
CA GLN A 24 10.33 -7.84 -6.11
C GLN A 24 11.85 -7.64 -6.01
N ALA A 25 12.44 -7.03 -7.04
CA ALA A 25 13.88 -6.85 -7.12
C ALA A 25 14.36 -5.63 -6.32
N THR A 26 13.53 -4.60 -6.18
CA THR A 26 13.86 -3.35 -5.50
C THR A 26 12.68 -2.81 -4.70
N LEU A 27 12.95 -1.89 -3.78
CA LEU A 27 11.95 -1.24 -2.94
C LEU A 27 10.97 -0.41 -3.81
N ASN A 28 11.48 0.25 -4.84
CA ASN A 28 10.66 0.99 -5.81
C ASN A 28 9.69 0.08 -6.59
N ASP A 29 10.11 -1.14 -6.93
CA ASP A 29 9.24 -2.11 -7.61
C ASP A 29 8.11 -2.55 -6.66
N VAL A 30 8.46 -2.84 -5.39
CA VAL A 30 7.49 -3.11 -4.33
C VAL A 30 6.46 -1.99 -4.20
N GLU A 31 6.91 -0.74 -4.09
CA GLU A 31 6.03 0.42 -3.95
C GLU A 31 5.09 0.55 -5.15
N LYS A 32 5.63 0.49 -6.38
CA LYS A 32 4.82 0.53 -7.60
C LYS A 32 3.79 -0.59 -7.68
N ALA A 33 4.16 -1.81 -7.32
CA ALA A 33 3.26 -2.96 -7.38
C ALA A 33 2.15 -2.87 -6.32
N LEU A 34 2.46 -2.35 -5.13
CA LEU A 34 1.46 -2.07 -4.09
C LEU A 34 0.50 -0.97 -4.53
N GLU A 35 1.03 0.13 -5.07
CA GLU A 35 0.23 1.22 -5.62
C GLU A 35 -0.65 0.75 -6.77
N ALA A 36 -0.14 -0.06 -7.69
CA ALA A 36 -0.94 -0.61 -8.79
C ALA A 36 -2.12 -1.44 -8.26
N LYS A 37 -1.87 -2.41 -7.38
CA LYS A 37 -2.92 -3.25 -6.79
C LYS A 37 -3.94 -2.43 -5.98
N ALA A 38 -3.47 -1.43 -5.24
CA ALA A 38 -4.36 -0.56 -4.49
C ALA A 38 -5.24 0.31 -5.39
N ALA A 39 -4.71 0.76 -6.53
CA ALA A 39 -5.48 1.54 -7.51
C ALA A 39 -6.54 0.65 -8.17
N GLU A 40 -6.18 -0.60 -8.49
CA GLU A 40 -7.11 -1.59 -9.04
C GLU A 40 -8.25 -1.91 -8.08
N LEU A 41 -7.99 -1.90 -6.76
CA LEU A 41 -9.01 -2.04 -5.73
C LEU A 41 -9.89 -0.79 -5.55
N GLY A 42 -9.58 0.32 -6.24
CA GLY A 42 -10.28 1.60 -6.09
C GLY A 42 -9.94 2.31 -4.78
N GLY A 43 -8.72 2.12 -4.27
CA GLY A 43 -8.18 2.86 -3.15
C GLY A 43 -7.66 4.23 -3.54
N ASP A 44 -8.14 5.26 -2.85
CA ASP A 44 -7.62 6.62 -2.98
C ASP A 44 -6.29 6.78 -2.24
N ALA A 45 -6.06 5.97 -1.20
CA ALA A 45 -4.88 6.03 -0.37
C ALA A 45 -4.34 4.65 0.05
N ILE A 46 -3.05 4.61 0.37
CA ILE A 46 -2.38 3.41 0.87
C ILE A 46 -1.52 3.70 2.09
N VAL A 47 -1.42 2.73 2.99
CA VAL A 47 -0.45 2.76 4.10
C VAL A 47 0.48 1.59 3.94
N ILE A 48 1.76 1.89 3.66
CA ILE A 48 2.80 0.87 3.63
C ILE A 48 3.11 0.48 5.08
N THR A 49 2.77 -0.76 5.44
CA THR A 49 3.01 -1.31 6.78
C THR A 49 4.39 -1.95 6.89
N ALA A 50 4.88 -2.52 5.79
CA ALA A 50 6.20 -3.09 5.66
C ALA A 50 6.63 -3.04 4.19
N ALA A 51 7.88 -2.68 3.93
CA ALA A 51 8.52 -2.80 2.62
C ALA A 51 10.01 -3.12 2.83
N GLY A 52 10.44 -4.31 2.45
CA GLY A 52 11.83 -4.76 2.62
C GLY A 52 12.02 -6.27 2.47
N GLY A 53 13.28 -6.69 2.51
CA GLY A 53 13.68 -8.09 2.60
C GLY A 53 15.14 -8.32 2.20
N ASP A 54 15.82 -9.24 2.89
CA ASP A 54 17.26 -9.50 2.73
C ASP A 54 17.63 -10.15 1.39
N ASN A 55 16.72 -10.94 0.81
CA ASN A 55 17.01 -11.74 -0.40
C ASN A 55 15.96 -11.54 -1.52
N LYS A 56 14.72 -11.20 -1.13
CA LYS A 56 13.62 -10.82 -2.04
C LYS A 56 12.86 -9.70 -1.36
N MET A 57 12.47 -8.68 -2.10
CA MET A 57 11.70 -7.59 -1.53
C MET A 57 10.25 -8.03 -1.36
N HIS A 58 9.73 -7.82 -0.16
CA HIS A 58 8.33 -8.01 0.20
C HIS A 58 7.75 -6.66 0.57
N GLY A 59 6.47 -6.46 0.26
CA GLY A 59 5.77 -5.29 0.70
C GLY A 59 4.33 -5.60 1.06
N ASN A 60 3.85 -4.94 2.08
CA ASN A 60 2.50 -5.06 2.57
C ASN A 60 1.94 -3.67 2.81
N ALA A 61 0.83 -3.35 2.14
CA ALA A 61 0.14 -2.10 2.31
C ALA A 61 -1.35 -2.33 2.56
N ILE A 62 -1.92 -1.44 3.34
CA ILE A 62 -3.36 -1.40 3.57
C ILE A 62 -3.93 -0.34 2.63
N VAL A 63 -5.04 -0.68 1.98
CA VAL A 63 -5.72 0.18 1.02
C VAL A 63 -6.89 0.86 1.69
N TYR A 64 -6.92 2.18 1.54
CA TYR A 64 -7.95 3.03 2.09
C TYR A 64 -8.67 3.76 0.98
N LYS A 65 -9.98 3.91 1.15
CA LYS A 65 -10.84 4.69 0.27
C LYS A 65 -11.33 5.92 1.01
N ALA A 66 -11.32 7.07 0.34
CA ALA A 66 -11.94 8.26 0.89
C ALA A 66 -13.46 8.02 0.92
N ASP A 67 -14.04 8.08 2.12
CA ASP A 67 -15.49 8.14 2.30
C ASP A 67 -15.89 9.58 1.96
N ALA A 68 -16.34 9.79 0.72
CA ALA A 68 -16.72 11.08 0.17
C ALA A 68 -18.24 11.22 0.12
#